data_AF-A0A7S2YR08-F1
#
_entry.id   AF-A0A7S2YR08-F1
#
_cell.length_a   1.000
_cell.length_b   1.000
_cell.length_c   1.000
_cell.angle_alpha   90.00
_cell.angle_beta   90.00
_cell.angle_gamma   90.00
#
_symmetry.space_group_name_H-M   'P 1'
#
loop_
_entity.id
_entity.type
_entity.pdbx_description
1 polymer ?
#
loop_
_entity_poly.entity_id
_entity_poly.type
_entity_poly.pdbx_seq_one_letter_code
_entity_poly.pdbx_strand_id
1 'polypeptide(L)'
;ARTGQPDIICVGFQEIVDLNAVNVAVDNKTQQKTQFWSEKIHQTVNHAVSKVSQNPARDGYTLIMQRSMVGLLVSVFVKNVHKPRTKYVSSASVGVGVMGMMGNKGGVSVRLQFYDSTLCFVCTHLAAHRENVTGRNADFANVYSKTSFEVGEEAIREVIRSGSLSHWAIGSSATAVADHDIVVWLGDLNYRIDESMPT
;
A
#
# COMPACT_ATOMS: atom_id res chain seq x y z
N ALA A 1 -19.45 -4.44 -22.66
CA ALA A 1 -19.76 -3.39 -21.66
C ALA A 1 -18.75 -3.51 -20.52
N ARG A 2 -18.14 -2.41 -20.06
CA ARG A 2 -17.31 -2.45 -18.84
C ARG A 2 -18.23 -2.91 -17.70
N THR A 3 -17.96 -4.08 -17.13
CA THR A 3 -18.50 -4.39 -15.81
C THR A 3 -18.00 -3.27 -14.91
N GLY A 4 -18.87 -2.54 -14.21
CA GLY A 4 -18.48 -1.38 -13.38
C GLY A 4 -17.57 -1.72 -12.19
N GLN A 5 -16.96 -2.90 -12.19
CA GLN A 5 -16.07 -3.42 -11.18
C GLN A 5 -14.63 -2.98 -11.45
N PRO A 6 -13.89 -2.55 -10.41
CA PRO A 6 -12.50 -2.09 -10.56
C PRO A 6 -11.58 -3.20 -11.09
N ASP A 7 -10.46 -2.84 -11.70
CA ASP A 7 -9.45 -3.83 -12.14
C ASP A 7 -8.44 -4.16 -11.03
N ILE A 8 -8.24 -3.21 -10.12
CA ILE A 8 -7.36 -3.31 -8.94
C ILE A 8 -8.15 -2.82 -7.73
N ILE A 9 -8.08 -3.56 -6.63
CA ILE A 9 -8.64 -3.17 -5.33
C ILE A 9 -7.48 -3.06 -4.34
N CYS A 10 -7.28 -1.88 -3.76
CA CYS A 10 -6.36 -1.66 -2.66
C CYS A 10 -7.15 -1.36 -1.39
N VAL A 11 -6.90 -2.11 -0.32
CA VAL A 11 -7.52 -1.91 1.00
C VAL A 11 -6.44 -1.63 2.01
N GLY A 12 -6.56 -0.52 2.74
CA GLY A 12 -5.67 -0.15 3.83
C GLY A 12 -6.39 -0.14 5.17
N PHE A 13 -5.82 -0.77 6.19
CA PHE A 13 -6.30 -0.71 7.57
C PHE A 13 -5.25 -0.11 8.51
N GLN A 14 -5.74 0.48 9.58
CA GLN A 14 -4.98 0.92 10.75
C GLN A 14 -5.60 0.25 11.98
N GLU A 15 -4.81 0.13 13.05
CA GLU A 15 -5.24 -0.40 14.36
C GLU A 15 -5.82 -1.83 14.31
N ILE A 16 -5.29 -2.71 13.44
CA ILE A 16 -5.77 -4.10 13.36
C ILE A 16 -5.40 -4.97 14.59
N VAL A 17 -4.52 -4.46 15.45
CA VAL A 17 -4.08 -5.05 16.73
C VAL A 17 -4.02 -3.98 17.82
N ASP A 18 -4.28 -4.39 19.06
CA ASP A 18 -4.10 -3.53 20.22
C ASP A 18 -2.63 -3.13 20.42
N LEU A 19 -2.42 -1.93 20.94
CA LEU A 19 -1.08 -1.41 21.21
C LEU A 19 -0.63 -1.85 22.59
N ASN A 20 0.28 -2.82 22.62
CA ASN A 20 1.04 -3.19 23.80
C ASN A 20 2.46 -3.55 23.38
N ALA A 21 3.41 -3.49 24.34
CA ALA A 21 4.82 -3.74 24.07
C ALA A 21 5.06 -5.11 23.40
N VAL A 22 4.25 -6.13 23.73
CA VAL A 22 4.33 -7.46 23.12
C VAL A 22 3.96 -7.41 21.64
N ASN A 23 2.87 -6.74 21.25
CA ASN A 23 2.45 -6.65 19.86
C ASN A 23 3.37 -5.78 18.99
N VAL A 24 4.13 -4.86 19.61
CA VAL A 24 5.17 -4.07 18.92
C VAL A 24 6.46 -4.89 18.77
N ALA A 25 6.83 -5.67 19.78
CA ALA A 25 8.06 -6.47 19.79
C ALA A 25 7.90 -7.85 19.10
N VAL A 26 6.69 -8.39 19.06
CA VAL A 26 6.36 -9.74 18.58
C VAL A 26 5.25 -9.68 17.55
N ASP A 27 5.60 -10.01 16.31
CA ASP A 27 4.74 -9.82 15.14
C ASP A 27 3.61 -10.88 15.00
N ASN A 28 3.55 -11.88 15.90
CA ASN A 28 2.61 -13.00 15.78
C ASN A 28 1.13 -12.56 15.66
N LYS A 29 0.69 -11.61 16.49
CA LYS A 29 -0.71 -11.13 16.44
C LYS A 29 -0.98 -10.31 15.18
N THR A 30 -0.02 -9.47 14.76
CA THR A 30 -0.09 -8.71 13.50
C THR A 30 -0.25 -9.66 12.32
N GLN A 31 0.54 -10.73 12.26
CA GLN A 31 0.46 -11.74 11.19
C GLN A 31 -0.89 -12.46 11.18
N GLN A 32 -1.38 -12.90 12.35
CA GLN A 32 -2.71 -13.54 12.46
C GLN A 32 -3.82 -12.59 11.99
N LYS A 33 -3.81 -11.33 12.42
CA LYS A 33 -4.81 -10.34 12.00
C LYS A 33 -4.69 -9.97 10.54
N THR A 34 -3.47 -9.90 10.01
CA THR A 34 -3.19 -9.68 8.59
C THR A 34 -3.81 -10.77 7.74
N GLN A 35 -3.57 -12.04 8.08
CA GLN A 35 -4.14 -13.20 7.37
C GLN A 35 -5.68 -13.18 7.43
N PHE A 36 -6.23 -13.01 8.64
CA PHE A 36 -7.68 -12.94 8.84
C PHE A 36 -8.34 -11.87 7.96
N TRP A 37 -7.80 -10.65 7.97
CA TRP A 37 -8.38 -9.55 7.20
C TRP A 37 -8.25 -9.74 5.70
N SER A 38 -7.08 -10.17 5.21
CA SER A 38 -6.88 -10.41 3.78
C SER A 38 -7.76 -11.54 3.25
N GLU A 39 -7.94 -12.63 4.01
CA GLU A 39 -8.89 -13.69 3.65
C GLU A 39 -10.33 -13.19 3.63
N LYS A 40 -10.72 -12.39 4.63
CA LYS A 40 -12.08 -11.83 4.70
C LYS A 40 -12.38 -10.89 3.54
N ILE A 41 -11.42 -10.04 3.18
CA ILE A 41 -11.53 -9.15 2.01
C ILE A 41 -11.63 -10.01 0.74
N HIS A 42 -10.73 -10.97 0.57
CA HIS A 42 -10.70 -11.87 -0.60
C HIS A 42 -12.05 -12.58 -0.81
N GLN A 43 -12.62 -13.15 0.26
CA GLN A 43 -13.92 -13.81 0.23
C GLN A 43 -15.04 -12.82 -0.11
N THR A 44 -15.02 -11.63 0.48
CA THR A 44 -16.07 -10.61 0.30
C THR A 44 -16.10 -10.11 -1.14
N VAL A 45 -14.94 -9.74 -1.72
CA VAL A 45 -14.88 -9.23 -3.09
C VAL A 45 -15.26 -10.31 -4.11
N ASN A 46 -14.80 -11.54 -3.93
CA ASN A 46 -15.13 -12.64 -4.85
C ASN A 46 -16.58 -13.12 -4.71
N HIS A 47 -17.16 -13.06 -3.52
CA HIS A 47 -18.59 -13.32 -3.33
C HIS A 47 -19.47 -12.25 -4.01
N ALA A 48 -19.03 -11.00 -4.03
CA ALA A 48 -19.72 -9.96 -4.79
C ALA A 48 -19.62 -10.20 -6.30
N VAL A 49 -18.44 -10.61 -6.81
CA VAL A 49 -18.26 -10.96 -8.23
C VAL A 49 -19.15 -12.14 -8.63
N SER A 50 -19.22 -13.20 -7.82
CA SER A 50 -19.99 -14.40 -8.16
C SER A 50 -21.49 -14.15 -8.32
N LYS A 51 -22.03 -13.06 -7.74
CA LYS A 51 -23.43 -12.66 -7.89
C LYS A 51 -23.73 -11.94 -9.21
N VAL A 52 -22.74 -11.34 -9.86
CA VAL A 52 -22.96 -10.41 -10.99
C VAL A 52 -22.20 -10.77 -12.26
N SER A 53 -21.08 -11.51 -12.17
CA SER A 53 -20.30 -11.92 -13.34
C SER A 53 -20.75 -13.29 -13.85
N GLN A 54 -20.84 -13.41 -15.18
CA GLN A 54 -21.04 -14.68 -15.87
C GLN A 54 -19.77 -15.55 -15.91
N ASN A 55 -18.61 -14.99 -15.60
CA ASN A 55 -17.34 -15.71 -15.52
C ASN A 55 -16.52 -15.30 -14.28
N PRO A 56 -16.92 -15.75 -13.06
CA PRO A 56 -16.23 -15.41 -11.82
C PRO A 56 -14.76 -15.87 -11.76
N ALA A 57 -14.39 -16.91 -12.51
CA ALA A 57 -13.00 -17.35 -12.58
C ALA A 57 -12.11 -16.30 -13.25
N ARG A 58 -12.63 -15.61 -14.28
CA ARG A 58 -11.93 -14.54 -15.00
C ARG A 58 -12.05 -13.18 -14.29
N ASP A 59 -13.23 -12.88 -13.77
CA ASP A 59 -13.55 -11.55 -13.22
C ASP A 59 -13.38 -11.46 -11.70
N GLY A 60 -13.08 -12.59 -11.04
CA GLY A 60 -12.71 -12.63 -9.63
C GLY A 60 -11.36 -11.96 -9.38
N TYR A 61 -10.99 -11.82 -8.12
CA TYR A 61 -9.78 -11.12 -7.71
C TYR A 61 -8.83 -12.06 -6.98
N THR A 62 -7.55 -11.92 -7.25
CA THR A 62 -6.46 -12.59 -6.53
C THR A 62 -5.70 -11.57 -5.69
N LEU A 63 -5.35 -11.93 -4.45
CA LEU A 63 -4.40 -11.15 -3.65
C LEU A 63 -3.01 -11.20 -4.30
N ILE A 64 -2.50 -10.04 -4.73
CA ILE A 64 -1.19 -9.94 -5.35
C ILE A 64 -0.09 -9.73 -4.31
N MET A 65 -0.35 -8.86 -3.33
CA MET A 65 0.57 -8.57 -2.25
C MET A 65 -0.18 -7.99 -1.06
N GLN A 66 0.32 -8.30 0.13
CA GLN A 66 -0.07 -7.63 1.36
C GLN A 66 1.17 -7.23 2.13
N ARG A 67 1.09 -6.15 2.89
CA ARG A 67 2.16 -5.73 3.80
C ARG A 67 1.57 -5.16 5.07
N SER A 68 2.12 -5.59 6.20
CA SER A 68 1.73 -5.10 7.52
C SER A 68 2.94 -4.65 8.33
N MET A 69 2.66 -3.80 9.31
CA MET A 69 3.63 -3.33 10.30
C MET A 69 2.86 -2.88 11.54
N VAL A 70 3.03 -3.60 12.66
CA VAL A 70 2.30 -3.37 13.91
C VAL A 70 0.78 -3.36 13.66
N GLY A 71 0.13 -2.19 13.66
CA GLY A 71 -1.30 -2.04 13.42
C GLY A 71 -1.69 -1.68 11.99
N LEU A 72 -0.73 -1.47 11.08
CA LEU A 72 -1.01 -1.12 9.69
C LEU A 72 -1.09 -2.36 8.81
N LEU A 73 -1.97 -2.31 7.81
CA LEU A 73 -2.08 -3.28 6.73
C LEU A 73 -2.41 -2.57 5.42
N VAL A 74 -1.79 -3.01 4.33
CA VAL A 74 -2.24 -2.76 2.96
C VAL A 74 -2.33 -4.09 2.22
N SER A 75 -3.44 -4.31 1.51
CA SER A 75 -3.68 -5.49 0.68
C SER A 75 -4.13 -5.07 -0.71
N VAL A 76 -3.40 -5.53 -1.73
CA VAL A 76 -3.65 -5.21 -3.14
C VAL A 76 -4.11 -6.45 -3.88
N PHE A 77 -5.32 -6.39 -4.42
CA PHE A 77 -5.95 -7.43 -5.20
C PHE A 77 -6.07 -6.99 -6.67
N VAL A 78 -5.88 -7.92 -7.60
CA VAL A 78 -6.03 -7.68 -9.03
C VAL A 78 -7.00 -8.69 -9.62
N LYS A 79 -7.85 -8.22 -10.53
CA LYS A 79 -8.77 -9.07 -11.28
C LYS A 79 -8.01 -10.16 -12.03
N ASN A 80 -8.50 -11.40 -12.02
CA ASN A 80 -7.75 -12.58 -12.48
C ASN A 80 -7.31 -12.46 -13.95
N VAL A 81 -8.13 -11.85 -14.80
CA VAL A 81 -7.78 -11.57 -16.21
C VAL A 81 -6.52 -10.71 -16.37
N HIS A 82 -6.20 -9.84 -15.40
CA HIS A 82 -5.04 -8.95 -15.46
C HIS A 82 -3.82 -9.49 -14.72
N LYS A 83 -3.96 -10.56 -13.92
CA LYS A 83 -2.85 -11.18 -13.17
C LYS A 83 -1.61 -11.46 -14.03
N PRO A 84 -1.71 -12.00 -15.27
CA PRO A 84 -0.52 -12.23 -16.12
C PRO A 84 0.21 -10.96 -16.55
N ARG A 85 -0.40 -9.79 -16.37
CA ARG A 85 0.13 -8.46 -16.73
C ARG A 85 0.54 -7.66 -15.49
N THR A 86 0.50 -8.27 -14.31
CA THR A 86 0.98 -7.69 -13.05
C THR A 86 2.35 -8.27 -12.73
N LYS A 87 3.39 -7.43 -12.78
CA LYS A 87 4.80 -7.82 -12.61
C LYS A 87 5.51 -6.95 -11.58
N TYR A 88 6.74 -7.36 -11.23
CA TYR A 88 7.67 -6.60 -10.39
C TYR A 88 7.00 -6.05 -9.12
N VAL A 89 6.28 -6.94 -8.45
CA VAL A 89 5.54 -6.66 -7.24
C VAL A 89 6.53 -6.63 -6.08
N SER A 90 6.53 -5.55 -5.31
CA SER A 90 7.38 -5.41 -4.13
C SER A 90 6.63 -4.65 -3.04
N SER A 91 7.11 -4.74 -1.80
CA SER A 91 6.48 -4.08 -0.66
C SER A 91 7.52 -3.55 0.31
N ALA A 92 7.15 -2.51 1.06
CA ALA A 92 8.03 -1.86 2.01
C ALA A 92 7.25 -1.41 3.26
N SER A 93 7.97 -1.14 4.34
CA SER A 93 7.40 -0.61 5.59
C SER A 93 8.36 0.37 6.22
N VAL A 94 7.86 1.54 6.61
CA VAL A 94 8.63 2.61 7.28
C VAL A 94 7.94 2.96 8.59
N GLY A 95 8.56 2.62 9.71
CA GLY A 95 8.09 3.06 11.03
C GLY A 95 8.42 4.53 11.30
N VAL A 96 7.49 5.24 11.95
CA VAL A 96 7.69 6.60 12.46
C VAL A 96 7.15 6.68 13.91
N GLY A 97 7.58 7.67 14.69
CA GLY A 97 7.20 7.79 16.10
C GLY A 97 8.23 8.51 16.97
N VAL A 98 8.02 8.47 18.29
CA VAL A 98 8.91 9.12 19.27
C VAL A 98 10.34 8.60 19.10
N MET A 99 11.28 9.51 18.86
CA MET A 99 12.70 9.23 18.56
C MET A 99 12.96 8.37 17.30
N GLY A 100 12.02 8.30 16.36
CA GLY A 100 12.22 7.54 15.11
C GLY A 100 12.25 6.03 15.28
N MET A 101 11.84 5.51 16.45
CA MET A 101 11.67 4.07 16.67
C MET A 101 10.36 3.57 16.08
N MET A 102 10.35 2.30 15.61
CA MET A 102 9.18 1.58 15.11
C MET A 102 8.07 1.56 16.17
N GLY A 103 7.12 2.49 16.07
CA GLY A 103 5.84 2.44 16.77
C GLY A 103 4.72 1.93 15.87
N ASN A 104 3.48 2.24 16.22
CA ASN A 104 2.30 1.96 15.40
C ASN A 104 1.95 3.06 14.40
N LYS A 105 2.84 4.04 14.26
CA LYS A 105 2.74 5.08 13.25
C LYS A 105 3.73 4.76 12.14
N GLY A 106 3.39 5.14 10.92
CA GLY A 106 4.29 4.97 9.78
C GLY A 106 3.53 4.69 8.51
N GLY A 107 4.19 3.98 7.60
CA GLY A 107 3.63 3.57 6.32
C GLY A 107 3.95 2.13 5.96
N VAL A 108 2.98 1.46 5.35
CA VAL A 108 3.19 0.21 4.61
C VAL A 108 2.80 0.44 3.16
N SER A 109 3.63 -0.07 2.25
CA SER A 109 3.50 0.25 0.84
C SER A 109 3.64 -0.99 -0.03
N VAL A 110 2.91 -1.01 -1.13
CA VAL A 110 2.99 -2.04 -2.18
C VAL A 110 3.17 -1.35 -3.51
N ARG A 111 4.14 -1.81 -4.29
CA ARG A 111 4.33 -1.38 -5.66
C ARG A 111 4.16 -2.55 -6.62
N LEU A 112 3.77 -2.25 -7.85
CA LEU A 112 3.69 -3.20 -8.95
C LEU A 112 3.82 -2.50 -10.30
N GLN A 113 4.22 -3.24 -11.33
CA GLN A 113 3.99 -2.86 -12.72
C GLN A 113 2.69 -3.51 -13.20
N PHE A 114 1.76 -2.72 -13.70
CA PHE A 114 0.51 -3.15 -14.30
C PHE A 114 0.54 -2.79 -15.78
N TYR A 115 0.67 -3.80 -16.64
CA TYR A 115 0.98 -3.61 -18.05
C TYR A 115 2.28 -2.80 -18.22
N ASP A 116 2.19 -1.59 -18.76
CA ASP A 116 3.28 -0.66 -19.04
C ASP A 116 3.39 0.46 -17.99
N SER A 117 2.46 0.52 -17.02
CA SER A 117 2.42 1.54 -15.97
C SER A 117 2.90 0.99 -14.63
N THR A 118 3.56 1.84 -13.85
CA THR A 118 4.04 1.57 -12.50
C THR A 118 3.12 2.22 -11.47
N LEU A 119 2.68 1.43 -10.49
CA LEU A 119 1.74 1.85 -9.46
C LEU A 119 2.36 1.66 -8.07
N CYS A 120 2.16 2.63 -7.18
CA CYS A 120 2.54 2.55 -5.77
C CYS A 120 1.36 2.90 -4.88
N PHE A 121 0.99 1.98 -3.98
CA PHE A 121 -0.04 2.17 -2.98
C PHE A 121 0.63 2.33 -1.62
N VAL A 122 0.37 3.44 -0.94
CA VAL A 122 0.95 3.77 0.36
C VAL A 122 -0.19 3.92 1.37
N CYS A 123 -0.18 3.10 2.42
CA CYS A 123 -1.12 3.18 3.53
C CYS A 123 -0.39 3.69 4.76
N THR A 124 -0.83 4.82 5.32
CA THR A 124 -0.20 5.45 6.48
C THR A 124 -1.10 5.54 7.70
N HIS A 125 -0.46 5.67 8.85
CA HIS A 125 -1.07 6.07 10.10
C HIS A 125 -0.16 7.13 10.72
N LEU A 126 -0.53 8.41 10.58
CA LEU A 126 0.30 9.55 10.96
C LEU A 126 0.02 10.02 12.39
N ALA A 127 0.89 10.86 12.94
CA ALA A 127 0.80 11.41 14.29
C ALA A 127 -0.60 11.96 14.63
N ALA A 128 -1.12 11.53 15.79
CA ALA A 128 -2.40 11.95 16.32
C ALA A 128 -2.32 13.32 17.02
N HIS A 129 -3.43 13.76 17.62
CA HIS A 129 -3.67 15.03 18.31
C HIS A 129 -3.86 16.23 17.38
N ARG A 130 -4.81 17.12 17.70
CA ARG A 130 -5.31 18.18 16.79
C ARG A 130 -4.17 19.13 16.39
N GLU A 131 -3.41 19.56 17.37
CA GLU A 131 -2.30 20.52 17.29
C GLU A 131 -1.04 19.98 16.59
N ASN A 132 -0.87 18.66 16.48
CA ASN A 132 0.38 18.06 16.02
C ASN A 132 0.52 17.98 14.49
N VAL A 133 0.28 19.10 13.81
CA VAL A 133 0.42 19.22 12.34
C VAL A 133 1.87 18.97 11.92
N THR A 134 2.83 19.53 12.66
CA THR A 134 4.26 19.36 12.39
C THR A 134 4.69 17.88 12.45
N GLY A 135 4.19 17.12 13.44
CA GLY A 135 4.47 15.69 13.53
C GLY A 135 3.91 14.91 12.34
N ARG A 136 2.69 15.22 11.90
CA ARG A 136 2.11 14.57 10.70
C ARG A 136 2.89 14.87 9.43
N ASN A 137 3.31 16.13 9.24
CA ASN A 137 4.14 16.52 8.10
C ASN A 137 5.49 15.79 8.13
N ALA A 138 6.12 15.68 9.31
CA ALA A 138 7.37 14.95 9.49
C ALA A 138 7.21 13.45 9.24
N ASP A 139 6.13 12.83 9.73
CA ASP A 139 5.80 11.43 9.48
C ASP A 139 5.62 11.16 7.99
N PHE A 140 4.85 12.00 7.29
CA PHE A 140 4.68 11.94 5.84
C PHE A 140 6.03 12.03 5.12
N ALA A 141 6.85 13.04 5.43
CA ALA A 141 8.15 13.24 4.79
C ALA A 141 9.09 12.04 5.02
N ASN A 142 9.07 11.45 6.22
CA ASN A 142 9.84 10.24 6.54
C ASN A 142 9.36 9.03 5.71
N VAL A 143 8.06 8.76 5.67
CA VAL A 143 7.51 7.65 4.86
C VAL A 143 7.82 7.85 3.39
N TYR A 144 7.64 9.07 2.87
CA TYR A 144 7.88 9.40 1.46
C TYR A 144 9.35 9.20 1.06
N SER A 145 10.28 9.69 1.86
CA SER A 145 11.73 9.64 1.53
C SER A 145 12.40 8.30 1.83
N LYS A 146 11.93 7.56 2.83
CA LYS A 146 12.57 6.30 3.26
C LYS A 146 11.95 5.05 2.64
N THR A 147 10.77 5.15 2.02
CA THR A 147 10.18 4.02 1.32
C THR A 147 11.00 3.72 0.07
N SER A 148 11.59 2.54 0.03
CA SER A 148 12.36 2.01 -1.09
C SER A 148 11.94 0.57 -1.38
N PHE A 149 11.88 0.22 -2.66
CA PHE A 149 11.52 -1.11 -3.14
C PHE A 149 12.64 -1.70 -3.98
N GLU A 150 13.22 -2.80 -3.52
CA GLU A 150 14.11 -3.61 -4.36
C GLU A 150 13.27 -4.34 -5.42
N VAL A 151 13.53 -4.04 -6.69
CA VAL A 151 12.81 -4.61 -7.85
C VAL A 151 13.77 -5.29 -8.84
N GLY A 152 15.07 -5.05 -8.71
CA GLY A 152 16.12 -5.63 -9.54
C GLY A 152 16.28 -4.91 -10.89
N GLU A 153 17.44 -5.12 -11.51
CA GLU A 153 17.82 -4.41 -12.74
C GLU A 153 16.89 -4.69 -13.94
N GLU A 154 16.33 -5.90 -14.05
CA GLU A 154 15.48 -6.21 -15.20
C GLU A 154 14.15 -5.45 -15.17
N ALA A 155 13.57 -5.26 -13.98
CA ALA A 155 12.40 -4.42 -13.79
C ALA A 155 12.65 -2.99 -14.27
N ILE A 156 13.82 -2.45 -13.91
CA ILE A 156 14.29 -1.12 -14.27
C ILE A 156 14.43 -0.99 -15.79
N ARG A 157 15.06 -1.98 -16.43
CA ARG A 157 15.21 -2.01 -17.88
C ARG A 157 13.87 -2.11 -18.61
N GLU A 158 12.93 -2.92 -18.12
CA GLU A 158 11.60 -3.04 -18.73
C GLU A 158 10.81 -1.72 -18.67
N VAL A 159 10.83 -1.04 -17.52
CA VAL A 159 10.14 0.25 -17.33
C VAL A 159 10.75 1.37 -18.19
N ILE A 160 12.09 1.43 -18.29
CA ILE A 160 12.76 2.37 -19.20
C ILE A 160 12.36 2.10 -20.66
N ARG A 161 12.36 0.82 -21.09
CA ARG A 161 11.96 0.44 -22.46
C ARG A 161 10.50 0.78 -22.77
N SER A 162 9.59 0.72 -21.79
CA SER A 162 8.19 1.07 -21.98
C SER A 162 7.93 2.58 -22.01
N GLY A 163 8.96 3.42 -21.87
CA GLY A 163 8.86 4.87 -21.92
C GLY A 163 8.16 5.48 -20.70
N SER A 164 7.99 4.70 -19.63
CA SER A 164 7.24 5.12 -18.45
C SER A 164 8.05 6.11 -17.60
N LEU A 165 9.39 6.05 -17.54
CA LEU A 165 10.16 6.97 -16.68
C LEU A 165 11.50 7.42 -17.28
N SER A 166 11.67 8.74 -17.40
CA SER A 166 12.83 9.44 -17.96
C SER A 166 13.97 9.72 -16.97
N HIS A 167 13.99 9.08 -15.79
CA HIS A 167 14.97 9.45 -14.74
C HIS A 167 15.51 8.29 -13.88
N TRP A 168 15.38 7.04 -14.31
CA TRP A 168 15.97 5.94 -13.54
C TRP A 168 17.47 5.96 -13.82
N ALA A 169 18.27 6.30 -12.80
CA ALA A 169 19.72 6.23 -12.89
C ALA A 169 20.11 4.78 -13.22
N ILE A 170 20.67 4.58 -14.42
CA ILE A 170 21.20 3.30 -14.85
C ILE A 170 22.17 2.81 -13.76
N GLY A 171 21.89 1.66 -13.16
CA GLY A 171 22.70 1.07 -12.07
C GLY A 171 22.04 1.07 -10.68
N SER A 172 20.83 1.60 -10.51
CA SER A 172 20.01 1.30 -9.33
C SER A 172 19.43 -0.12 -9.42
N SER A 173 19.09 -0.75 -8.29
CA SER A 173 18.21 -1.94 -8.19
C SER A 173 16.89 -1.64 -7.47
N ALA A 174 16.76 -0.40 -6.97
CA ALA A 174 15.70 0.05 -6.10
C ALA A 174 14.94 1.24 -6.69
N THR A 175 13.70 1.41 -6.24
CA THR A 175 12.80 2.49 -6.65
C THR A 175 12.17 3.13 -5.43
N ALA A 176 11.99 4.45 -5.46
CA ALA A 176 11.31 5.23 -4.43
C ALA A 176 9.82 5.42 -4.80
N VAL A 177 9.04 6.01 -3.88
CA VAL A 177 7.61 6.29 -4.11
C VAL A 177 7.40 7.19 -5.33
N ALA A 178 8.21 8.24 -5.48
CA ALA A 178 8.12 9.21 -6.57
C ALA A 178 8.43 8.64 -7.96
N ASP A 179 9.09 7.49 -8.02
CA ASP A 179 9.48 6.81 -9.26
C ASP A 179 8.34 5.96 -9.84
N HIS A 180 7.08 6.29 -9.57
CA HIS A 180 5.93 5.55 -10.08
C HIS A 180 5.01 6.49 -10.85
N ASP A 181 4.46 6.02 -11.98
CA ASP A 181 3.53 6.82 -12.80
C ASP A 181 2.29 7.22 -11.99
N ILE A 182 1.82 6.32 -11.12
CA ILE A 182 0.64 6.52 -10.29
C ILE A 182 0.99 6.18 -8.84
N VAL A 183 0.82 7.16 -7.96
CA VAL A 183 0.91 6.97 -6.50
C VAL A 183 -0.47 7.19 -5.89
N VAL A 184 -0.95 6.20 -5.15
CA VAL A 184 -2.16 6.31 -4.33
C VAL A 184 -1.74 6.32 -2.87
N TRP A 185 -1.89 7.47 -2.23
CA TRP A 185 -1.60 7.64 -0.80
C TRP A 185 -2.90 7.66 0.00
N LEU A 186 -3.04 6.74 0.95
CA LEU A 186 -4.23 6.55 1.77
C LEU A 186 -3.89 6.26 3.25
N GLY A 187 -4.94 6.14 4.06
CA GLY A 187 -4.87 5.72 5.46
C GLY A 187 -5.37 6.79 6.42
N ASP A 188 -5.06 6.61 7.71
CA ASP A 188 -5.38 7.59 8.74
C ASP A 188 -4.30 8.68 8.79
N LEU A 189 -4.54 9.75 8.03
CA LEU A 189 -3.66 10.90 7.97
C LEU A 189 -3.74 11.77 9.24
N ASN A 190 -4.74 11.56 10.09
CA ASN A 190 -4.96 12.24 11.37
C ASN A 190 -5.06 13.78 11.36
N TYR A 191 -5.10 14.45 10.20
CA TYR A 191 -5.40 15.89 10.13
C TYR A 191 -6.81 16.17 10.64
N ARG A 192 -6.99 17.32 11.30
CA ARG A 192 -8.26 17.73 11.90
C ARG A 192 -8.72 19.03 11.26
N ILE A 193 -10.03 19.25 11.25
CA ILE A 193 -10.62 20.52 10.83
C ILE A 193 -10.21 21.60 11.83
N ASP A 194 -9.73 22.72 11.31
CA ASP A 194 -9.49 23.91 12.10
C ASP A 194 -10.69 24.85 11.98
N GLU A 195 -11.49 24.92 13.04
CA GLU A 195 -12.67 25.78 13.16
C GLU A 195 -12.34 27.28 13.13
N SER A 196 -11.07 27.66 13.25
CA SER A 196 -10.64 29.06 13.18
C SER A 196 -10.46 29.59 11.75
N MET A 197 -10.50 28.71 10.72
CA MET A 197 -10.38 29.13 9.33
C MET A 197 -11.76 29.56 8.78
N PRO A 198 -11.91 30.81 8.28
CA PRO A 198 -13.14 31.23 7.64
C PRO A 198 -13.38 30.44 6.35
N THR A 199 -14.63 30.03 6.14
CA THR A 199 -15.13 29.35 4.93
C THR A 199 -15.21 30.30 3.74
#